data_AF-A0A832G644-F1
#
_entry.id   AF-A0A832G644-F1
#
_cell.length_a   1.000
_cell.length_b   1.000
_cell.length_c   1.000
_cell.angle_alpha   90.00
_cell.angle_beta   90.00
_cell.angle_gamma   90.00
#
_symmetry.space_group_name_H-M   'P 1'
#
loop_
_entity.id
_entity.type
_entity.pdbx_description
1 polymer ?
#
loop_
_entity_poly.entity_id
_entity_poly.type
_entity_poly.pdbx_seq_one_letter_code
_entity_poly.pdbx_strand_id
1 'polypeptide(L)'
;MNRELQNFVPNYIGENVEINESMIPVVSRIRRYLSKEELFEHFCSAPQETGGVRRFPYYRVDEALNACRDCLYIMEEDGQKKEEKEEFYKLASKLVMELILWVEVGFEGIDNFANHRASRNWTSLVGHNINDQERAKWIRTEGKVFYDSTLRDFVKFRKEMGIRKDCFTTIGLEPLLKNWE
;
A
#
# COMPACT_ATOMS: atom_id res chain seq x y z
N MET A 1 20.58 -15.28 -10.08
CA MET A 1 19.38 -15.47 -9.25
C MET A 1 19.77 -15.18 -7.81
N ASN A 2 19.26 -14.09 -7.25
CA ASN A 2 19.65 -13.58 -5.94
C ASN A 2 18.89 -14.35 -4.83
N ARG A 3 19.62 -15.05 -3.94
CA ARG A 3 19.06 -15.98 -2.94
C ARG A 3 18.18 -15.30 -1.89
N GLU A 4 18.28 -13.98 -1.71
CA GLU A 4 17.56 -13.25 -0.68
C GLU A 4 16.05 -13.17 -0.94
N LEU A 5 15.61 -13.04 -2.19
CA LEU A 5 14.17 -12.95 -2.48
C LEU A 5 13.43 -14.28 -2.42
N GLN A 6 14.07 -15.37 -2.82
CA GLN A 6 13.50 -16.71 -2.65
C GLN A 6 13.22 -17.02 -1.18
N ASN A 7 14.01 -16.48 -0.26
CA ASN A 7 13.78 -16.64 1.18
C ASN A 7 12.54 -15.89 1.69
N PHE A 8 11.92 -15.01 0.90
CA PHE A 8 10.67 -14.33 1.23
C PHE A 8 9.44 -14.98 0.58
N VAL A 9 9.63 -15.90 -0.36
CA VAL A 9 8.52 -16.63 -0.98
C VAL A 9 8.28 -17.90 -0.17
N PRO A 10 7.06 -18.13 0.35
CA PRO A 10 6.77 -19.34 1.11
C PRO A 10 6.94 -20.61 0.25
N ASN A 11 7.56 -21.65 0.83
CA ASN A 11 7.91 -22.90 0.14
C ASN A 11 6.71 -23.73 -0.37
N TYR A 12 5.47 -23.38 0.01
CA TYR A 12 4.26 -24.15 -0.26
C TYR A 12 3.49 -23.71 -1.52
N ILE A 13 4.02 -22.77 -2.31
CA ILE A 13 3.30 -22.24 -3.46
C ILE A 13 3.60 -23.11 -4.70
N GLY A 14 2.62 -23.93 -5.10
CA GLY A 14 2.66 -24.70 -6.36
C GLY A 14 2.40 -23.86 -7.62
N GLU A 15 2.41 -22.54 -7.50
CA GLU A 15 2.12 -21.58 -8.58
C GLU A 15 3.41 -20.89 -9.08
N ASN A 16 3.43 -20.50 -10.36
CA ASN A 16 4.52 -19.72 -10.93
C ASN A 16 4.51 -18.30 -10.34
N VAL A 17 5.45 -18.03 -9.42
CA VAL A 17 5.69 -16.69 -8.86
C VAL A 17 6.86 -16.04 -9.59
N GLU A 18 6.62 -14.88 -10.20
CA GLU A 18 7.65 -14.03 -10.76
C GLU A 18 8.23 -13.13 -9.67
N ILE A 19 9.53 -13.27 -9.42
CA ILE A 19 10.26 -12.51 -8.41
C ILE A 19 10.95 -11.32 -9.07
N ASN A 20 10.62 -10.10 -8.64
CA ASN A 20 11.28 -8.89 -9.10
C ASN A 20 12.52 -8.57 -8.25
N GLU A 21 13.69 -9.05 -8.70
CA GLU A 21 14.96 -8.89 -7.97
C GLU A 21 15.41 -7.44 -7.74
N SER A 22 14.96 -6.48 -8.56
CA SER A 22 15.34 -5.07 -8.34
C SER A 22 14.68 -4.47 -7.10
N MET A 23 13.66 -5.12 -6.56
CA MET A 23 12.88 -4.65 -5.42
C MET A 23 13.40 -5.18 -4.06
N ILE A 24 14.53 -5.91 -4.03
CA ILE A 24 15.17 -6.38 -2.78
C ILE A 24 15.32 -5.26 -1.74
N PRO A 25 15.83 -4.07 -2.08
CA PRO A 25 16.01 -3.01 -1.08
C PRO A 25 14.68 -2.55 -0.47
N VAL A 26 13.61 -2.52 -1.27
CA VAL A 26 12.27 -2.13 -0.85
C VAL A 26 11.73 -3.12 0.19
N VAL A 27 11.70 -4.42 -0.14
CA VAL A 27 11.18 -5.43 0.79
C VAL A 27 12.06 -5.60 2.02
N SER A 28 13.38 -5.39 1.89
CA SER A 28 14.31 -5.47 3.02
C SER A 28 14.06 -4.37 4.05
N ARG A 29 13.64 -3.18 3.62
CA ARG A 29 13.21 -2.11 4.54
C ARG A 29 11.89 -2.45 5.22
N ILE A 30 10.91 -2.94 4.46
CA ILE A 30 9.58 -3.30 5.00
C ILE A 30 9.69 -4.47 6.00
N ARG A 31 10.62 -5.41 5.80
CA ARG A 31 10.88 -6.55 6.71
C ARG A 31 11.23 -6.15 8.15
N ARG A 32 11.57 -4.88 8.40
CA ARG A 32 11.78 -4.36 9.77
C ARG A 32 10.48 -4.34 10.58
N TYR A 33 9.33 -4.40 9.89
CA TYR A 33 7.99 -4.29 10.47
C TYR A 33 7.16 -5.56 10.31
N LEU A 34 7.39 -6.32 9.22
CA LEU A 34 6.62 -7.51 8.88
C LEU A 34 7.49 -8.76 8.80
N SER A 35 6.93 -9.89 9.20
CA SER A 35 7.48 -11.22 8.94
C SER A 35 7.54 -11.52 7.43
N LYS A 36 8.19 -12.62 7.06
CA LYS A 36 8.32 -13.03 5.65
C LYS A 36 6.95 -13.38 5.07
N GLU A 37 6.16 -14.07 5.86
CA GLU A 37 4.83 -14.54 5.52
C GLU A 37 3.90 -13.35 5.30
N GLU A 38 3.90 -12.38 6.22
CA GLU A 38 3.12 -11.13 6.09
C GLU A 38 3.58 -10.30 4.88
N LEU A 39 4.89 -10.16 4.66
CA LEU A 39 5.42 -9.48 3.47
C LEU A 39 4.86 -10.07 2.18
N PHE A 40 4.87 -11.40 2.08
CA PHE A 40 4.34 -12.08 0.91
C PHE A 40 2.82 -11.91 0.80
N GLU A 41 2.08 -12.03 1.90
CA GLU A 41 0.62 -11.85 1.93
C GLU A 41 0.21 -10.45 1.46
N HIS A 42 0.88 -9.41 1.96
CA HIS A 42 0.53 -8.02 1.68
C HIS A 42 1.04 -7.51 0.32
N PHE A 43 2.15 -8.05 -0.18
CA PHE A 43 2.84 -7.51 -1.36
C PHE A 43 3.06 -8.54 -2.47
N CYS A 44 2.28 -9.61 -2.51
CA CYS A 44 2.21 -10.48 -3.69
C CYS A 44 0.92 -10.20 -4.46
N SER A 45 1.02 -10.00 -5.77
CA SER A 45 -0.16 -9.79 -6.60
C SER A 45 -1.09 -11.01 -6.59
N ALA A 46 -2.38 -10.76 -6.75
CA ALA A 46 -3.31 -11.81 -7.12
C ALA A 46 -3.11 -12.16 -8.61
N PRO A 47 -3.22 -13.44 -9.02
CA PRO A 47 -3.04 -13.82 -10.43
C PRO A 47 -3.89 -13.00 -11.41
N GLN A 48 -5.14 -12.70 -11.05
CA GLN A 48 -6.05 -11.88 -11.87
C GLN A 48 -5.55 -10.44 -12.14
N GLU A 49 -4.72 -9.86 -11.27
CA GLU A 49 -4.19 -8.49 -11.43
C GLU A 49 -3.06 -8.43 -12.46
N THR A 50 -2.42 -9.56 -12.72
CA THR A 50 -1.15 -9.66 -13.43
C THR A 50 -1.18 -10.71 -14.54
N GLY A 51 -2.37 -10.98 -15.09
CA GLY A 51 -2.54 -11.83 -16.28
C GLY A 51 -2.31 -13.32 -16.04
N GLY A 52 -2.63 -13.80 -14.83
CA GLY A 52 -2.52 -15.21 -14.42
C GLY A 52 -1.21 -15.59 -13.72
N VAL A 53 -0.30 -14.64 -13.49
CA VAL A 53 1.02 -14.89 -12.85
C VAL A 53 1.13 -14.09 -11.57
N ARG A 54 1.47 -14.71 -10.44
CA ARG A 54 1.75 -13.97 -9.20
C ARG A 54 3.07 -13.23 -9.31
N ARG A 55 3.10 -11.96 -8.92
CA ARG A 55 4.31 -11.15 -8.92
C ARG A 55 4.64 -10.72 -7.50
N PHE A 56 5.91 -10.87 -7.11
CA PHE A 56 6.38 -10.46 -5.81
C PHE A 56 7.75 -9.75 -5.90
N PRO A 57 7.93 -8.59 -5.25
CA PRO A 57 6.91 -7.77 -4.60
C PRO A 57 6.10 -6.94 -5.61
N TYR A 58 4.84 -6.67 -5.27
CA TYR A 58 3.87 -5.95 -6.09
C TYR A 58 2.86 -5.21 -5.20
N TYR A 59 2.49 -4.00 -5.60
CA TYR A 59 1.43 -3.22 -4.94
C TYR A 59 0.80 -2.19 -5.89
N ARG A 60 -0.52 -2.02 -5.79
CA ARG A 60 -1.35 -1.07 -6.56
C ARG A 60 -1.73 0.12 -5.68
N VAL A 61 -0.87 1.15 -5.68
CA VAL A 61 -1.07 2.35 -4.85
C VAL A 61 -2.36 3.08 -5.18
N ASP A 62 -2.71 3.18 -6.47
CA ASP A 62 -3.97 3.78 -6.92
C ASP A 62 -5.21 3.08 -6.37
N GLU A 63 -5.26 1.75 -6.52
CA GLU A 63 -6.42 0.96 -6.11
C GLU A 63 -6.59 0.98 -4.59
N ALA A 64 -5.49 0.90 -3.85
CA ALA A 64 -5.52 1.00 -2.40
C ALA A 64 -6.00 2.38 -1.91
N LEU A 65 -5.59 3.47 -2.57
CA LEU A 65 -6.06 4.81 -2.25
C LEU A 65 -7.56 4.98 -2.53
N ASN A 66 -8.03 4.52 -3.69
CA ASN A 66 -9.45 4.57 -4.04
C ASN A 66 -10.29 3.75 -3.04
N ALA A 67 -9.89 2.51 -2.76
CA ALA A 67 -10.59 1.66 -1.81
C ALA A 67 -10.59 2.25 -0.39
N CYS A 68 -9.50 2.90 0.02
CA CYS A 68 -9.47 3.60 1.30
C CYS A 68 -10.46 4.77 1.33
N ARG A 69 -10.53 5.59 0.28
CA ARG A 69 -11.50 6.68 0.18
C ARG A 69 -12.94 6.18 0.20
N ASP A 70 -13.22 5.09 -0.49
CA ASP A 70 -14.55 4.47 -0.47
C ASP A 70 -14.92 4.01 0.94
N CYS A 71 -13.98 3.40 1.67
CA CYS A 71 -14.18 3.04 3.07
C CYS A 71 -14.47 4.27 3.94
N LEU A 72 -13.68 5.33 3.80
CA LEU A 72 -13.86 6.58 4.57
C LEU A 72 -15.21 7.22 4.27
N TYR A 73 -15.60 7.31 3.00
CA TYR A 73 -16.88 7.86 2.57
C TYR A 73 -18.05 7.09 3.18
N ILE A 74 -18.04 5.75 3.09
CA ILE A 74 -19.09 4.89 3.68
C ILE A 74 -19.14 5.07 5.21
N MET A 75 -17.99 5.22 5.87
CA MET A 75 -17.95 5.45 7.31
C MET A 75 -18.50 6.82 7.74
N GLU A 76 -18.47 7.82 6.86
CA GLU A 76 -19.07 9.14 7.08
C GLU A 76 -20.59 9.16 6.84
N GLU A 77 -21.15 8.18 6.14
CA GLU A 77 -22.60 8.13 5.88
C GLU A 77 -23.41 8.03 7.20
N ASP A 78 -24.47 8.83 7.25
CA ASP A 78 -25.44 8.85 8.35
C ASP A 78 -26.32 7.60 8.31
N GLY A 79 -26.52 6.95 9.46
CA GLY A 79 -27.41 5.78 9.59
C GLY A 79 -26.74 4.42 9.39
N GLN A 80 -25.45 4.38 9.03
CA GLN A 80 -24.66 3.14 8.99
C GLN A 80 -24.54 2.51 10.39
N LYS A 81 -24.60 1.18 10.46
CA LYS A 81 -24.43 0.46 11.74
C LYS A 81 -23.00 0.55 12.24
N LYS A 82 -22.83 0.53 13.56
CA LYS A 82 -21.52 0.64 14.20
C LYS A 82 -20.58 -0.50 13.77
N GLU A 83 -21.08 -1.72 13.70
CA GLU A 83 -20.29 -2.90 13.32
C GLU A 83 -19.75 -2.78 11.89
N GLU A 84 -20.57 -2.28 10.96
CA GLU A 84 -20.14 -2.03 9.57
C GLU A 84 -19.05 -0.94 9.52
N LYS A 85 -19.21 0.15 10.29
CA LYS A 85 -18.14 1.18 10.40
C LYS A 85 -16.84 0.60 10.94
N GLU A 86 -16.90 -0.32 11.90
CA GLU A 86 -15.70 -1.00 12.43
C GLU A 86 -15.04 -1.91 11.38
N GLU A 87 -15.82 -2.59 10.54
CA GLU A 87 -15.29 -3.41 9.44
C GLU A 87 -14.61 -2.56 8.36
N PHE A 88 -15.26 -1.49 7.91
CA PHE A 88 -14.66 -0.55 6.95
C PHE A 88 -13.43 0.13 7.53
N TYR A 89 -13.41 0.44 8.82
CA TYR A 89 -12.24 0.99 9.47
C TYR A 89 -11.06 0.01 9.46
N LYS A 90 -11.29 -1.27 9.78
CA LYS A 90 -10.23 -2.29 9.73
C LYS A 90 -9.65 -2.42 8.32
N LEU A 91 -10.51 -2.38 7.31
CA LEU A 91 -10.07 -2.41 5.90
C LEU A 91 -9.25 -1.17 5.54
N ALA A 92 -9.75 0.03 5.82
CA ALA A 92 -9.03 1.28 5.59
C ALA A 92 -7.68 1.31 6.33
N SER A 93 -7.66 0.85 7.58
CA SER A 93 -6.46 0.76 8.41
C SER A 93 -5.42 -0.17 7.78
N LYS A 94 -5.83 -1.35 7.28
CA LYS A 94 -4.94 -2.26 6.54
C LYS A 94 -4.40 -1.61 5.26
N LEU A 95 -5.25 -0.99 4.45
CA LEU A 95 -4.84 -0.33 3.19
C LEU A 95 -3.84 0.80 3.44
N VAL A 96 -4.10 1.66 4.41
CA VAL A 96 -3.21 2.78 4.76
C VAL A 96 -1.87 2.29 5.31
N MET A 97 -1.88 1.19 6.07
CA MET A 97 -0.66 0.57 6.59
C MET A 97 0.20 0.02 5.46
N GLU A 98 -0.40 -0.69 4.50
CA GLU A 98 0.29 -1.20 3.31
C GLU A 98 0.81 -0.05 2.43
N LEU A 99 0.03 1.01 2.24
CA LEU A 99 0.44 2.22 1.51
C LEU A 99 1.67 2.89 2.13
N ILE A 100 1.69 3.08 3.45
CA ILE A 100 2.81 3.68 4.17
C ILE A 100 4.03 2.76 4.15
N LEU A 101 3.84 1.46 4.38
CA LEU A 101 4.94 0.50 4.26
C LEU A 101 5.54 0.47 2.86
N TRP A 102 4.71 0.53 1.82
CA TRP A 102 5.20 0.52 0.44
C TRP A 102 5.92 1.82 0.08
N VAL A 103 5.25 2.96 0.23
CA VAL A 103 5.74 4.26 -0.28
C VAL A 103 6.78 4.86 0.67
N GLU A 104 6.45 4.98 1.96
CA GLU A 104 7.27 5.74 2.90
C GLU A 104 8.41 4.91 3.50
N VAL A 105 8.18 3.63 3.78
CA VAL A 105 9.23 2.73 4.29
C VAL A 105 9.98 2.05 3.14
N GLY A 106 9.24 1.46 2.21
CA GLY A 106 9.77 0.66 1.13
C GLY A 106 10.53 1.51 0.12
N PHE A 107 9.93 2.59 -0.36
CA PHE A 107 10.56 3.52 -1.31
C PHE A 107 11.24 4.71 -0.66
N GLU A 108 11.08 4.94 0.65
CA GLU A 108 11.61 6.11 1.34
C GLU A 108 11.02 7.42 0.78
N GLY A 109 9.72 7.38 0.45
CA GLY A 109 8.91 8.53 0.04
C GLY A 109 8.40 8.44 -1.40
N ILE A 110 7.35 9.21 -1.67
CA ILE A 110 6.64 9.22 -2.95
C ILE A 110 7.51 9.65 -4.14
N ASP A 111 8.51 10.51 -3.92
CA ASP A 111 9.42 10.97 -4.97
C ASP A 111 10.30 9.83 -5.50
N ASN A 112 10.84 9.00 -4.61
CA ASN A 112 11.63 7.84 -4.98
C ASN A 112 10.76 6.79 -5.67
N PHE A 113 9.54 6.58 -5.17
CA PHE A 113 8.58 5.69 -5.80
C PHE A 113 8.25 6.15 -7.23
N ALA A 114 7.96 7.43 -7.44
CA ALA A 114 7.60 8.00 -8.74
C ALA A 114 8.66 7.74 -9.82
N ASN A 115 9.94 7.78 -9.44
CA ASN A 115 11.08 7.56 -10.35
C ASN A 115 11.47 6.08 -10.49
N HIS A 116 10.84 5.17 -9.75
CA HIS A 116 11.09 3.75 -9.85
C HIS A 116 10.19 3.06 -10.89
N ARG A 117 10.64 1.97 -11.51
CA ARG A 117 9.83 1.20 -12.48
C ARG A 117 8.52 0.65 -11.90
N ALA A 118 8.47 0.48 -10.58
CA ALA A 118 7.26 0.05 -9.87
C ALA A 118 6.13 1.08 -9.94
N SER A 119 6.43 2.36 -10.22
CA SER A 119 5.40 3.39 -10.42
C SER A 119 4.45 3.07 -11.57
N ARG A 120 4.86 2.20 -12.51
CA ARG A 120 4.02 1.67 -13.58
C ARG A 120 2.83 0.85 -13.09
N ASN A 121 2.79 0.48 -11.81
CA ASN A 121 1.61 -0.14 -11.21
C ASN A 121 0.55 0.90 -10.82
N TRP A 122 0.89 2.19 -10.72
CA TRP A 122 -0.08 3.28 -10.52
C TRP A 122 -0.68 3.67 -11.88
N THR A 123 -1.72 2.95 -12.33
CA THR A 123 -2.19 3.03 -13.72
C THR A 123 -3.56 3.66 -13.90
N SER A 124 -4.51 3.45 -12.99
CA SER A 124 -5.88 3.92 -13.19
C SER A 124 -5.97 5.44 -13.09
N LEU A 125 -5.20 6.04 -12.18
CA LEU A 125 -5.19 7.49 -11.96
C LEU A 125 -4.23 8.23 -12.89
N VAL A 126 -3.11 7.61 -13.27
CA VAL A 126 -2.14 8.22 -14.20
C VAL A 126 -2.59 8.06 -15.65
N GLY A 127 -3.11 6.89 -16.03
CA GLY A 127 -3.40 6.51 -17.42
C GLY A 127 -2.44 5.42 -17.95
N HIS A 128 -3.00 4.45 -18.67
CA HIS A 128 -2.30 3.24 -19.12
C HIS A 128 -1.17 3.49 -20.13
N ASN A 129 -1.24 4.56 -20.93
CA ASN A 129 -0.32 4.81 -22.06
C ASN A 129 0.65 5.99 -21.82
N ILE A 130 0.81 6.42 -20.57
CA ILE A 130 1.70 7.54 -20.23
C ILE A 130 3.15 7.05 -20.07
N ASN A 131 4.10 7.81 -20.62
CA ASN A 131 5.53 7.52 -20.51
C ASN A 131 6.06 7.67 -19.07
N ASP A 132 7.25 7.14 -18.78
CA ASP A 132 7.79 7.12 -17.41
C ASP A 132 7.99 8.53 -16.80
N GLN A 133 8.36 9.54 -17.62
CA GLN A 133 8.61 10.90 -17.13
C GLN A 133 7.32 11.62 -16.76
N GLU A 134 6.30 11.52 -17.62
CA GLU A 134 4.98 12.09 -17.39
C GLU A 134 4.29 11.42 -16.20
N ARG A 135 4.45 10.09 -16.06
CA ARG A 135 3.98 9.33 -14.90
C ARG A 135 4.63 9.82 -13.62
N ALA A 136 5.96 9.95 -13.60
CA ALA A 136 6.67 10.45 -12.44
C ALA A 136 6.28 11.90 -12.11
N LYS A 137 5.99 12.74 -13.11
CA LYS A 137 5.48 14.10 -12.91
C LYS A 137 4.10 14.07 -12.25
N TRP A 138 3.16 13.31 -12.82
CA TRP A 138 1.79 13.23 -12.30
C TRP A 138 1.76 12.71 -10.85
N ILE A 139 2.52 11.63 -10.56
CA ILE A 139 2.59 11.05 -9.22
C ILE A 139 3.10 12.08 -8.20
N ARG A 140 4.11 12.88 -8.57
CA ARG A 140 4.65 13.91 -7.66
C ARG A 140 3.75 15.13 -7.49
N THR A 141 2.82 15.35 -8.43
CA THR A 141 1.85 16.45 -8.34
C THR A 141 0.51 15.96 -7.83
N GLU A 142 -0.34 15.48 -8.73
CA GLU A 142 -1.72 15.12 -8.41
C GLU A 142 -1.79 13.84 -7.58
N GLY A 143 -0.94 12.85 -7.89
CA GLY A 143 -0.85 11.62 -7.10
C GLY A 143 -0.47 11.88 -5.65
N LYS A 144 0.47 12.81 -5.41
CA LYS A 144 0.87 13.22 -4.07
C LYS A 144 -0.26 13.93 -3.33
N VAL A 145 -0.97 14.84 -4.01
CA VAL A 145 -2.13 15.51 -3.41
C VAL A 145 -3.18 14.49 -2.99
N PHE A 146 -3.49 13.52 -3.86
CA PHE A 146 -4.47 12.46 -3.60
C PHE A 146 -4.02 11.50 -2.50
N TYR A 147 -2.74 11.12 -2.48
CA TYR A 147 -2.13 10.33 -1.41
C TYR A 147 -2.22 11.05 -0.06
N ASP A 148 -1.74 12.30 0.00
CA ASP A 148 -1.69 13.07 1.24
C ASP A 148 -3.09 13.44 1.76
N SER A 149 -4.08 13.69 0.88
CA SER A 149 -5.45 13.95 1.32
C SER A 149 -6.09 12.70 1.90
N THR A 150 -5.93 11.55 1.23
CA THR A 150 -6.49 10.27 1.71
C THR A 150 -5.94 9.88 3.07
N LEU A 151 -4.62 10.06 3.28
CA LEU A 151 -3.99 9.78 4.57
C LEU A 151 -4.43 10.77 5.67
N ARG A 152 -4.57 12.07 5.34
CA ARG A 152 -5.11 13.08 6.26
C ARG A 152 -6.53 12.75 6.71
N ASP A 153 -7.39 12.37 5.77
CA ASP A 153 -8.78 12.01 6.07
C ASP A 153 -8.83 10.76 6.96
N PHE A 154 -8.01 9.75 6.67
CA PHE A 154 -7.89 8.57 7.53
C PHE A 154 -7.40 8.90 8.95
N VAL A 155 -6.33 9.71 9.08
CA VAL A 155 -5.78 10.09 10.40
C VAL A 155 -6.79 10.90 11.20
N LYS A 156 -7.50 11.83 10.56
CA LYS A 156 -8.60 12.59 11.16
C LYS A 156 -9.68 11.64 11.68
N PHE A 157 -10.13 10.71 10.84
CA PHE A 157 -11.18 9.76 11.21
C PHE A 157 -10.75 8.85 12.37
N ARG A 158 -9.50 8.32 12.32
CA ARG A 158 -8.90 7.54 13.41
C ARG A 158 -8.95 8.28 14.75
N LYS A 159 -8.65 9.58 14.73
CA LYS A 159 -8.65 10.46 15.91
C LYS A 159 -10.07 10.72 16.42
N GLU A 160 -11.01 11.03 15.53
CA GLU A 160 -12.41 11.29 15.87
C GLU A 160 -13.11 10.06 16.48
N MET A 161 -12.80 8.87 15.97
CA MET A 161 -13.28 7.60 16.55
C MET A 161 -12.58 7.22 17.87
N GLY A 162 -11.49 7.92 18.24
CA GLY A 162 -10.73 7.60 19.45
C GLY A 162 -10.05 6.23 19.40
N ILE A 163 -9.65 5.76 18.21
CA ILE A 163 -8.99 4.46 18.07
C ILE A 163 -7.60 4.51 18.70
N ARG A 164 -7.33 3.58 19.62
CA ARG A 164 -6.05 3.46 20.35
C ARG A 164 -5.28 2.18 20.05
N LYS A 165 -5.92 1.23 19.37
CA LYS A 165 -5.34 -0.07 19.00
C LYS A 165 -5.84 -0.47 17.61
N ASP A 166 -4.91 -0.53 16.68
CA ASP A 166 -5.10 -0.89 15.28
C ASP A 166 -3.81 -1.52 14.71
N CYS A 167 -3.76 -1.78 13.41
CA CYS A 167 -2.57 -2.37 12.78
C CYS A 167 -1.33 -1.50 13.02
N PHE A 168 -1.43 -0.16 12.94
CA PHE A 168 -0.32 0.77 13.19
C PHE A 168 0.28 0.62 14.57
N THR A 169 -0.55 0.54 15.61
CA THR A 169 -0.08 0.31 16.99
C THR A 169 0.62 -1.04 17.15
N THR A 170 0.13 -2.06 16.44
CA THR A 170 0.62 -3.43 16.57
C THR A 170 2.01 -3.58 15.95
N ILE A 171 2.25 -2.96 14.80
CA ILE A 171 3.52 -3.07 14.07
C ILE A 171 4.45 -1.86 14.29
N GLY A 172 4.06 -0.90 15.15
CA GLY A 172 4.90 0.23 15.54
C GLY A 172 5.07 1.33 14.47
N LEU A 173 4.07 1.53 13.61
CA LEU A 173 4.08 2.56 12.56
C LEU A 173 3.41 3.88 12.97
N GLU A 174 2.82 3.97 14.17
CA GLU A 174 2.15 5.20 14.63
C GLU A 174 2.97 6.50 14.46
N PRO A 175 4.30 6.53 14.68
CA PRO A 175 5.07 7.76 14.50
C PRO A 175 5.00 8.33 13.08
N LEU A 176 4.79 7.50 12.06
CA LEU A 176 4.69 7.95 10.67
C LEU A 176 3.36 8.68 10.40
N LEU A 177 2.29 8.37 11.14
CA LEU A 177 0.98 9.01 10.95
C LEU A 177 1.02 10.52 11.25
N LYS A 178 1.99 10.99 12.04
CA LYS A 178 2.19 12.41 12.37
C LYS A 178 2.44 13.30 11.17
N ASN A 179 2.84 12.73 10.03
CA ASN A 179 3.03 13.50 8.79
C ASN A 179 1.71 14.02 8.21
N TRP A 180 0.55 13.50 8.68
CA TRP A 180 -0.79 13.83 8.19
C TRP A 180 -1.75 14.24 9.32
N GLU A 181 -1.24 14.63 10.50
CA GLU A 181 -2.01 15.26 11.59
C GLU A 181 -2.19 16.78 11.37
#